data_AF-A0A2K9EK34-F1
#
_entry.id   AF-A0A2K9EK34-F1
#
_cell.length_a   1.000
_cell.length_b   1.000
_cell.length_c   1.000
_cell.angle_alpha   90.00
_cell.angle_beta   90.00
_cell.angle_gamma   90.00
#
_symmetry.space_group_name_H-M   'P 1'
#
loop_
_entity.id
_entity.type
_entity.pdbx_description
1 polymer ?
#
loop_
_entity_poly.entity_id
_entity_poly.type
_entity_poly.pdbx_seq_one_letter_code
_entity_poly.pdbx_strand_id
1 'polypeptide(L)'
;MTDNKAGMKSLVKHLVEDHNYKRIMFVTGPENNCEAMERYEGYLEVLKENNIPVDENIIFNGNFNSHTGYRIMKEVILNDIRYDAAVFLNDDMALGALKAIDDLSQKHEIDTFLFKETFEVPKKSILLYAFKDGERVEIKEDEKVFDTKRLVPESFIPKDRRFYYLINPLYFEEDNFGFLCFELVNDDIIHFESLWAQISNILNGALILMEKDKIKK
;
A
#
# COMPACT_ATOMS: atom_id res chain seq x y z
N MET A 1 -14.65 -15.10 -16.37
CA MET A 1 -15.12 -15.07 -14.98
C MET A 1 -14.17 -15.96 -14.20
N THR A 2 -13.40 -15.39 -13.27
CA THR A 2 -12.42 -16.15 -12.48
C THR A 2 -13.16 -16.86 -11.35
N ASP A 3 -12.96 -18.16 -11.18
CA ASP A 3 -13.52 -18.90 -10.05
C ASP A 3 -12.60 -18.75 -8.83
N ASN A 4 -12.87 -17.71 -8.04
CA ASN A 4 -12.08 -17.35 -6.86
C ASN A 4 -12.05 -18.47 -5.81
N LYS A 5 -13.19 -19.14 -5.62
CA LYS A 5 -13.32 -20.23 -4.65
C LYS A 5 -12.51 -21.43 -5.10
N ALA A 6 -12.65 -21.87 -6.34
CA ALA A 6 -11.88 -23.00 -6.86
C ALA A 6 -10.36 -22.74 -6.86
N GLY A 7 -9.95 -21.52 -7.22
CA GLY A 7 -8.55 -21.11 -7.15
C GLY A 7 -8.00 -21.19 -5.73
N MET A 8 -8.73 -20.65 -4.75
CA MET A 8 -8.31 -20.71 -3.35
C MET A 8 -8.32 -22.14 -2.80
N LYS A 9 -9.34 -22.96 -3.12
CA LYS A 9 -9.35 -24.38 -2.74
C LYS A 9 -8.10 -25.09 -3.26
N SER A 10 -7.72 -24.88 -4.52
CA SER A 10 -6.53 -25.50 -5.10
C SER A 10 -5.25 -25.14 -4.33
N LEU A 11 -5.07 -23.85 -4.02
CA LEU A 11 -3.92 -23.37 -3.25
C LEU A 11 -3.88 -23.98 -1.84
N VAL A 12 -4.97 -23.86 -1.09
CA VAL A 12 -5.02 -24.34 0.31
C VAL A 12 -4.91 -25.86 0.36
N LYS A 13 -5.51 -26.57 -0.60
CA LYS A 13 -5.40 -28.02 -0.72
C LYS A 13 -3.96 -28.46 -0.94
N HIS A 14 -3.21 -27.78 -1.81
CA HIS A 14 -1.78 -28.03 -2.00
C HIS A 14 -0.99 -27.83 -0.69
N LEU A 15 -1.24 -26.75 0.06
CA LEU A 15 -0.60 -26.51 1.36
C LEU A 15 -0.92 -27.59 2.39
N VAL A 16 -2.16 -28.07 2.42
CA VAL A 16 -2.62 -29.06 3.40
C VAL A 16 -2.21 -30.49 3.05
N GLU A 17 -2.36 -30.90 1.80
CA GLU A 17 -2.19 -32.29 1.36
C GLU A 17 -0.74 -32.58 0.95
N ASP A 18 -0.10 -31.67 0.22
CA ASP A 18 1.26 -31.90 -0.30
C ASP A 18 2.34 -31.44 0.68
N HIS A 19 2.10 -30.35 1.43
CA HIS A 19 3.06 -29.82 2.42
C HIS A 19 2.71 -30.17 3.87
N ASN A 20 1.56 -30.82 4.10
CA ASN A 20 1.08 -31.24 5.42
C ASN A 20 0.95 -30.09 6.45
N TYR A 21 0.73 -28.86 6.00
CA TYR A 21 0.49 -27.72 6.89
C TYR A 21 -0.88 -27.82 7.56
N LYS A 22 -0.95 -27.48 8.85
CA LYS A 22 -2.17 -27.58 9.68
C LYS A 22 -2.57 -26.24 10.30
N ARG A 23 -1.64 -25.30 10.45
CA ARG A 23 -1.88 -23.96 10.99
C ARG A 23 -1.60 -22.90 9.92
N ILE A 24 -2.55 -22.71 9.02
CA ILE A 24 -2.41 -21.78 7.88
C ILE A 24 -3.02 -20.43 8.28
N MET A 25 -2.17 -19.40 8.43
CA MET A 25 -2.63 -18.03 8.64
C MET A 25 -3.32 -17.52 7.38
N PHE A 26 -4.46 -16.85 7.54
CA PHE A 26 -5.27 -16.37 6.43
C PHE A 26 -5.59 -14.88 6.59
N VAL A 27 -5.21 -14.07 5.61
CA VAL A 27 -5.49 -12.63 5.61
C VAL A 27 -6.56 -12.31 4.58
N THR A 28 -7.74 -11.93 5.09
CA THR A 28 -8.94 -11.64 4.31
C THR A 28 -8.85 -10.29 3.57
N GLY A 29 -9.87 -9.96 2.78
CA GLY A 29 -10.00 -8.69 2.07
C GLY A 29 -11.03 -7.81 2.77
N PRO A 30 -11.40 -6.66 2.19
CA PRO A 30 -12.42 -5.79 2.75
C PRO A 30 -13.73 -6.55 3.02
N GLU A 31 -14.34 -6.26 4.18
CA GLU A 31 -15.68 -6.74 4.49
C GLU A 31 -16.65 -6.31 3.37
N ASN A 32 -17.52 -7.23 2.93
CA ASN A 32 -18.44 -7.07 1.80
C ASN A 32 -17.84 -7.19 0.39
N ASN A 33 -16.56 -7.58 0.24
CA ASN A 33 -16.04 -7.96 -1.07
C ASN A 33 -16.43 -9.42 -1.41
N CYS A 34 -17.22 -9.59 -2.49
CA CYS A 34 -17.72 -10.89 -2.93
C CYS A 34 -16.58 -11.89 -3.21
N GLU A 35 -15.53 -11.45 -3.88
CA GLU A 35 -14.38 -12.30 -4.22
C GLU A 35 -13.59 -12.73 -2.98
N ALA A 36 -13.42 -11.82 -2.01
CA ALA A 36 -12.79 -12.13 -0.73
C ALA A 36 -13.58 -13.18 0.05
N MET A 37 -14.92 -13.07 0.05
CA MET A 37 -15.79 -14.06 0.67
C MET A 37 -15.68 -15.43 -0.02
N GLU A 38 -15.74 -15.48 -1.35
CA GLU A 38 -15.59 -16.72 -2.12
C GLU A 38 -14.25 -17.42 -1.84
N ARG A 39 -13.15 -16.66 -1.76
CA ARG A 39 -11.83 -17.21 -1.41
C ARG A 39 -11.80 -17.71 0.03
N TYR A 40 -12.35 -16.94 0.98
CA TYR A 40 -12.41 -17.36 2.39
C TYR A 40 -13.23 -18.64 2.57
N GLU A 41 -14.36 -18.78 1.87
CA GLU A 41 -15.12 -20.03 1.85
C GLU A 41 -14.30 -21.20 1.31
N GLY A 42 -13.52 -20.99 0.25
CA GLY A 42 -12.63 -22.02 -0.29
C GLY A 42 -11.60 -22.51 0.73
N TYR A 43 -11.02 -21.58 1.49
CA TYR A 43 -10.11 -21.90 2.60
C TYR A 43 -10.79 -22.74 3.69
N LEU A 44 -11.97 -22.32 4.16
CA LEU A 44 -12.74 -23.03 5.19
C LEU A 44 -13.16 -24.44 4.73
N GLU A 45 -13.53 -24.58 3.47
CA GLU A 45 -13.97 -25.86 2.90
C GLU A 45 -12.83 -26.89 2.89
N VAL A 46 -11.62 -26.50 2.49
CA VAL A 46 -10.45 -27.40 2.49
C VAL A 46 -10.06 -27.82 3.90
N LEU A 47 -10.08 -26.89 4.86
CA LEU A 47 -9.81 -27.20 6.27
C LEU A 47 -10.80 -28.23 6.81
N LYS A 48 -12.10 -28.03 6.52
CA LYS A 48 -13.17 -28.94 6.90
C LYS A 48 -13.01 -30.32 6.25
N GLU A 49 -12.72 -30.37 4.95
CA GLU A 49 -12.49 -31.62 4.20
C GLU A 49 -11.32 -32.44 4.80
N ASN A 50 -10.32 -31.75 5.37
CA ASN A 50 -9.13 -32.36 5.95
C ASN A 50 -9.16 -32.50 7.48
N ASN A 51 -10.32 -32.27 8.12
CA ASN A 51 -10.50 -32.31 9.58
C ASN A 51 -9.52 -31.42 10.36
N ILE A 52 -9.18 -30.25 9.81
CA ILE A 52 -8.35 -29.24 10.46
C ILE A 52 -9.27 -28.21 11.11
N PRO A 53 -9.17 -27.96 12.42
CA PRO A 53 -9.97 -26.94 13.07
C PRO A 53 -9.54 -25.54 12.61
N VAL A 54 -10.53 -24.67 12.43
CA VAL A 54 -10.28 -23.25 12.14
C VAL A 54 -9.74 -22.58 13.40
N ASP A 55 -8.57 -21.97 13.30
CA ASP A 55 -7.99 -21.15 14.37
C ASP A 55 -8.24 -19.67 14.07
N GLU A 56 -9.26 -19.11 14.74
CA GLU A 56 -9.65 -17.70 14.56
C GLU A 56 -8.54 -16.71 14.94
N ASN A 57 -7.53 -17.13 15.73
CA ASN A 57 -6.43 -16.25 16.15
C ASN A 57 -5.38 -16.00 15.05
N ILE A 58 -5.46 -16.73 13.93
CA ILE A 58 -4.57 -16.56 12.76
C ILE A 58 -5.36 -16.15 11.52
N ILE A 59 -6.59 -15.66 11.72
CA ILE A 59 -7.41 -15.06 10.67
C ILE A 59 -7.45 -13.56 10.89
N PHE A 60 -6.97 -12.81 9.91
CA PHE A 60 -6.84 -11.36 10.01
C PHE A 60 -7.62 -10.66 8.91
N ASN A 61 -8.21 -9.52 9.22
CA ASN A 61 -8.90 -8.70 8.23
C ASN A 61 -7.93 -7.79 7.47
N GLY A 62 -7.84 -8.03 6.16
CA GLY A 62 -7.10 -7.19 5.23
C GLY A 62 -8.00 -6.22 4.46
N ASN A 63 -7.39 -5.39 3.63
CA ASN A 63 -8.11 -4.41 2.81
C ASN A 63 -7.48 -4.23 1.41
N PHE A 64 -6.72 -5.23 0.96
CA PHE A 64 -5.97 -5.24 -0.30
C PHE A 64 -4.82 -4.21 -0.41
N ASN A 65 -4.49 -3.47 0.65
CA ASN A 65 -3.35 -2.56 0.65
C ASN A 65 -2.12 -3.19 1.32
N SER A 66 -0.93 -2.93 0.77
CA SER A 66 0.35 -3.41 1.29
C SER A 66 0.61 -3.01 2.75
N HIS A 67 0.23 -1.78 3.13
CA HIS A 67 0.35 -1.31 4.52
C HIS A 67 -0.37 -2.22 5.54
N THR A 68 -1.51 -2.79 5.15
CA THR A 68 -2.28 -3.69 6.01
C THR A 68 -1.58 -5.04 6.16
N GLY A 69 -1.02 -5.58 5.07
CA GLY A 69 -0.19 -6.79 5.11
C GLY A 69 1.03 -6.62 6.00
N TYR A 70 1.72 -5.49 5.90
CA TYR A 70 2.86 -5.13 6.76
C TYR A 70 2.46 -5.11 8.25
N ARG A 71 1.37 -4.40 8.59
CA ARG A 71 0.91 -4.27 9.98
C ARG A 71 0.56 -5.63 10.58
N ILE A 72 -0.18 -6.46 9.85
CA ILE A 72 -0.61 -7.79 10.31
C ILE A 72 0.62 -8.67 10.56
N MET A 73 1.53 -8.76 9.60
CA MET A 73 2.71 -9.62 9.75
C MET A 73 3.64 -9.14 10.86
N LYS A 74 3.79 -7.82 11.03
CA LYS A 74 4.53 -7.24 12.16
C LYS A 74 3.92 -7.62 13.50
N GLU A 75 2.59 -7.57 13.63
CA GLU A 75 1.87 -8.00 14.84
C GLU A 75 2.08 -9.50 15.11
N VAL A 76 1.96 -10.33 14.08
CA VAL A 76 2.18 -11.78 14.15
C VAL A 76 3.57 -12.12 14.67
N ILE A 77 4.61 -11.48 14.12
CA ILE A 77 6.01 -11.73 14.52
C ILE A 77 6.26 -11.21 15.94
N LEU A 78 5.82 -10.00 16.27
CA LEU A 78 6.09 -9.39 17.58
C LEU A 78 5.38 -10.12 18.73
N ASN A 79 4.25 -10.77 18.45
CA ASN A 79 3.51 -11.57 19.43
C ASN A 79 3.85 -13.06 19.38
N ASP A 80 4.85 -13.48 18.59
CA ASP A 80 5.25 -14.89 18.39
C ASP A 80 4.06 -15.81 18.02
N ILE A 81 3.15 -15.29 17.19
CA ILE A 81 2.00 -16.06 16.72
C ILE A 81 2.51 -17.08 15.70
N ARG A 82 2.47 -18.36 16.07
CA ARG A 82 2.96 -19.45 15.22
C ARG A 82 2.07 -19.70 14.00
N TYR A 83 2.63 -20.05 12.87
CA TYR A 83 1.88 -20.56 11.71
C TYR A 83 2.82 -21.42 10.86
N ASP A 84 2.25 -22.29 10.04
CA ASP A 84 2.98 -23.14 9.10
C ASP A 84 3.11 -22.47 7.72
N ALA A 85 2.05 -21.76 7.31
CA ALA A 85 1.99 -20.99 6.07
C ALA A 85 1.12 -19.74 6.26
N ALA A 86 1.33 -18.73 5.43
CA ALA A 86 0.54 -17.50 5.39
C ALA A 86 -0.04 -17.29 4.00
N VAL A 87 -1.36 -17.12 3.92
CA VAL A 87 -2.09 -16.87 2.68
C VAL A 87 -2.68 -15.47 2.72
N PHE A 88 -2.34 -14.66 1.72
CA PHE A 88 -2.89 -13.33 1.50
C PHE A 88 -3.73 -13.36 0.22
N LEU A 89 -4.86 -12.64 0.23
CA LEU A 89 -5.76 -12.66 -0.93
C LEU A 89 -5.26 -11.86 -2.14
N ASN A 90 -4.22 -11.03 -2.00
CA ASN A 90 -3.58 -10.37 -3.13
C ASN A 90 -2.08 -10.18 -2.90
N ASP A 91 -1.39 -9.83 -3.98
CA ASP A 91 0.06 -9.66 -3.99
C ASP A 91 0.49 -8.44 -3.18
N ASP A 92 -0.26 -7.33 -3.19
CA ASP A 92 0.09 -6.13 -2.41
C ASP A 92 0.20 -6.42 -0.92
N MET A 93 -0.78 -7.14 -0.33
CA MET A 93 -0.72 -7.51 1.08
C MET A 93 0.41 -8.52 1.35
N ALA A 94 0.67 -9.46 0.43
CA ALA A 94 1.78 -10.40 0.56
C ALA A 94 3.14 -9.67 0.54
N LEU A 95 3.33 -8.71 -0.36
CA LEU A 95 4.52 -7.87 -0.44
C LEU A 95 4.72 -7.04 0.83
N GLY A 96 3.64 -6.44 1.35
CA GLY A 96 3.68 -5.74 2.63
C GLY A 96 4.11 -6.64 3.79
N ALA A 97 3.62 -7.87 3.83
CA ALA A 97 4.02 -8.85 4.84
C ALA A 97 5.49 -9.26 4.71
N LEU A 98 5.98 -9.49 3.49
CA LEU A 98 7.40 -9.75 3.23
C LEU A 98 8.27 -8.58 3.71
N LYS A 99 7.84 -7.34 3.50
CA LYS A 99 8.56 -6.17 4.01
C LYS A 99 8.64 -6.13 5.54
N ALA A 100 7.58 -6.53 6.24
CA ALA A 100 7.59 -6.63 7.69
C ALA A 100 8.53 -7.74 8.20
N ILE A 101 8.60 -8.87 7.49
CA ILE A 101 9.56 -9.94 7.77
C ILE A 101 10.98 -9.41 7.58
N ASP A 102 11.27 -8.76 6.45
CA ASP A 102 12.58 -8.17 6.16
C ASP A 102 13.01 -7.22 7.28
N ASP A 103 12.21 -6.18 7.57
CA ASP A 103 12.50 -5.17 8.60
C ASP A 103 12.79 -5.77 9.99
N LEU A 104 12.07 -6.84 10.37
CA LEU A 104 12.24 -7.50 11.67
C LEU A 104 13.37 -8.54 11.66
N SER A 105 13.65 -9.14 10.50
CA SER A 105 14.74 -10.09 10.27
C SER A 105 16.11 -9.42 10.19
N GLN A 106 16.19 -8.11 9.99
CA GLN A 106 17.44 -7.34 10.11
C GLN A 106 18.06 -7.36 11.53
N LYS A 107 17.47 -8.11 12.49
CA LYS A 107 18.10 -8.52 13.77
C LYS A 107 18.81 -9.88 13.73
N HIS A 108 18.64 -10.69 12.69
CA HIS A 108 19.28 -11.99 12.46
C HIS A 108 19.49 -12.25 10.96
N GLU A 109 20.66 -11.83 10.47
CA GLU A 109 21.31 -12.08 9.16
C GLU A 109 20.59 -13.03 8.17
N ILE A 110 19.81 -12.50 7.22
CA ILE A 110 19.49 -13.10 5.91
C ILE A 110 19.50 -11.99 4.84
N ASP A 111 20.01 -12.31 3.65
CA ASP A 111 20.36 -11.47 2.49
C ASP A 111 19.45 -10.24 2.21
N THR A 112 19.99 -9.05 2.49
CA THR A 112 19.39 -7.71 2.36
C THR A 112 19.41 -7.16 0.93
N PHE A 113 19.02 -7.93 -0.08
CA PHE A 113 18.98 -7.43 -1.47
C PHE A 113 17.60 -7.05 -2.01
N LEU A 114 16.56 -7.16 -1.19
CA LEU A 114 15.22 -6.70 -1.53
C LEU A 114 14.79 -5.62 -0.54
N PHE A 115 14.75 -4.38 -1.03
CA PHE A 115 13.94 -3.28 -0.51
C PHE A 115 14.48 -2.52 0.72
N LYS A 116 15.23 -1.47 0.43
CA LYS A 116 15.84 -0.59 1.43
C LYS A 116 14.84 0.45 1.95
N GLU A 117 14.48 0.24 3.22
CA GLU A 117 14.11 1.17 4.31
C GLU A 117 13.32 2.48 4.06
N THR A 118 12.21 2.57 4.81
CA THR A 118 11.52 3.76 5.36
C THR A 118 11.88 5.14 4.80
N PHE A 119 10.93 5.73 4.07
CA PHE A 119 10.99 7.13 3.65
C PHE A 119 11.04 8.10 4.85
N GLU A 120 12.15 8.80 5.03
CA GLU A 120 12.25 9.93 5.95
C GLU A 120 11.62 11.19 5.34
N VAL A 121 10.60 11.74 6.00
CA VAL A 121 9.97 12.99 5.54
C VAL A 121 10.99 14.13 5.62
N PRO A 122 11.33 14.79 4.50
CA PRO A 122 12.32 15.85 4.50
C PRO A 122 11.81 17.05 5.31
N LYS A 123 12.72 17.84 5.91
CA LYS A 123 12.36 19.07 6.63
C LYS A 123 11.83 20.18 5.72
N LYS A 124 12.21 20.14 4.44
CA LYS A 124 11.83 21.12 3.42
C LYS A 124 11.26 20.41 2.21
N SER A 125 10.23 21.02 1.63
CA SER A 125 9.63 20.60 0.36
C SER A 125 9.80 21.70 -0.68
N ILE A 126 9.79 21.29 -1.94
CA ILE A 126 9.84 22.20 -3.09
C ILE A 126 8.47 22.19 -3.77
N LEU A 127 7.87 23.36 -3.93
CA LEU A 127 6.67 23.53 -4.74
C LEU A 127 7.09 23.57 -6.22
N LEU A 128 6.67 22.56 -6.99
CA LEU A 128 7.00 22.44 -8.41
C LEU A 128 5.90 23.00 -9.32
N TYR A 129 4.64 22.86 -8.88
CA TYR A 129 3.48 23.20 -9.69
C TYR A 129 2.32 23.60 -8.78
N ALA A 130 1.57 24.63 -9.17
CA ALA A 130 0.41 25.11 -8.43
C ALA A 130 -0.65 25.68 -9.37
N PHE A 131 -1.92 25.45 -9.02
CA PHE A 131 -3.07 26.10 -9.63
C PHE A 131 -3.86 26.84 -8.56
N LYS A 132 -4.47 27.96 -8.94
CA LYS A 132 -5.40 28.71 -8.13
C LYS A 132 -6.48 29.27 -9.04
N ASP A 133 -7.74 29.09 -8.64
CA ASP A 133 -8.90 29.57 -9.40
C ASP A 133 -8.91 29.10 -10.88
N GLY A 134 -8.46 27.87 -11.12
CA GLY A 134 -8.40 27.25 -12.46
C GLY A 134 -7.19 27.65 -13.31
N GLU A 135 -6.35 28.56 -12.84
CA GLU A 135 -5.19 29.05 -13.56
C GLU A 135 -3.87 28.61 -12.92
N ARG A 136 -2.84 28.41 -13.74
CA ARG A 136 -1.50 28.07 -13.25
C ARG A 136 -0.90 29.31 -12.58
N VAL A 137 -0.37 29.12 -11.37
CA VAL A 137 0.27 30.19 -10.62
C VAL A 137 1.78 30.19 -10.90
N GLU A 138 2.36 31.39 -11.07
CA GLU A 138 3.80 31.57 -11.09
C GLU A 138 4.37 31.44 -9.66
N ILE A 139 5.32 30.53 -9.48
CA ILE A 139 5.93 30.25 -8.19
C ILE A 139 7.14 31.17 -8.01
N LYS A 140 7.06 32.10 -7.06
CA LYS A 140 8.17 32.97 -6.71
C LYS A 140 9.28 32.18 -6.01
N GLU A 141 10.54 32.59 -6.22
CA GLU A 141 11.70 31.88 -5.66
C GLU A 141 11.70 31.81 -4.12
N ASP A 142 11.13 32.81 -3.45
CA ASP A 142 11.00 32.85 -1.98
C ASP A 142 9.87 31.95 -1.44
N GLU A 143 8.93 31.53 -2.29
CA GLU A 143 7.81 30.65 -1.93
C GLU A 143 8.02 29.20 -2.37
N LYS A 144 9.02 28.98 -3.23
CA LYS A 144 9.35 27.69 -3.85
C LYS A 144 9.81 26.64 -2.85
N VAL A 145 10.50 27.03 -1.80
CA VAL A 145 11.00 26.12 -0.75
C VAL A 145 10.31 26.43 0.56
N PHE A 146 9.61 25.46 1.14
CA PHE A 146 8.82 25.66 2.36
C PHE A 146 9.05 24.54 3.38
N ASP A 147 8.65 24.79 4.63
CA ASP A 147 8.70 23.76 5.68
C ASP A 147 7.66 22.68 5.39
N THR A 148 8.10 21.43 5.25
CA THR A 148 7.24 20.30 4.88
C THR A 148 6.05 20.15 5.83
N LYS A 149 6.20 20.51 7.11
CA LYS A 149 5.11 20.43 8.10
C LYS A 149 3.94 21.35 7.77
N ARG A 150 4.15 22.38 6.94
CA ARG A 150 3.10 23.30 6.49
C ARG A 150 2.30 22.76 5.31
N LEU A 151 2.81 21.74 4.62
CA LEU A 151 2.23 21.10 3.42
C LEU A 151 2.15 22.01 2.18
N VAL A 152 1.91 23.31 2.35
CA VAL A 152 1.92 24.32 1.29
C VAL A 152 2.62 25.60 1.77
N PRO A 153 3.11 26.47 0.86
CA PRO A 153 3.60 27.79 1.23
C PRO A 153 2.50 28.64 1.88
N GLU A 154 2.90 29.61 2.69
CA GLU A 154 1.95 30.38 3.51
C GLU A 154 0.93 31.19 2.70
N SER A 155 1.29 31.63 1.49
CA SER A 155 0.42 32.35 0.57
C SER A 155 -0.72 31.53 0.00
N PHE A 156 -0.64 30.19 0.07
CA PHE A 156 -1.69 29.30 -0.39
C PHE A 156 -2.72 29.00 0.71
N ILE A 157 -2.42 29.32 1.97
CA ILE A 157 -3.31 29.05 3.11
C ILE A 157 -4.36 30.17 3.22
N PRO A 158 -5.68 29.87 3.07
CA PRO A 158 -6.73 30.86 3.27
C PRO A 158 -6.73 31.38 4.72
N LYS A 159 -6.72 32.70 4.88
CA LYS A 159 -6.70 33.37 6.20
C LYS A 159 -8.08 33.85 6.65
N ASP A 160 -9.03 33.92 5.72
CA ASP A 160 -10.36 34.52 5.87
C ASP A 160 -11.49 33.49 5.93
N ARG A 161 -11.21 32.21 5.64
CA ARG A 161 -12.19 31.13 5.65
C ARG A 161 -11.62 29.81 6.13
N ARG A 162 -12.51 28.90 6.53
CA ARG A 162 -12.16 27.49 6.76
C ARG A 162 -11.91 26.81 5.42
N PHE A 163 -10.97 25.87 5.43
CA PHE A 163 -10.57 25.10 4.26
C PHE A 163 -10.26 23.66 4.67
N TYR A 164 -10.26 22.77 3.68
CA TYR A 164 -9.88 21.37 3.84
C TYR A 164 -8.87 21.05 2.74
N TYR A 165 -7.70 20.55 3.13
CA TYR A 165 -6.74 20.00 2.18
C TYR A 165 -6.82 18.48 2.15
N LEU A 166 -6.96 17.93 0.96
CA LEU A 166 -6.72 16.52 0.68
C LEU A 166 -5.25 16.38 0.26
N ILE A 167 -4.52 15.49 0.93
CA ILE A 167 -3.11 15.23 0.67
C ILE A 167 -2.99 13.79 0.18
N ASN A 168 -2.52 13.63 -1.04
CA ASN A 168 -2.29 12.32 -1.63
C ASN A 168 -0.79 12.13 -1.85
N PRO A 169 -0.17 11.08 -1.28
CA PRO A 169 1.22 10.78 -1.57
C PRO A 169 1.39 10.46 -3.05
N LEU A 170 2.54 10.86 -3.60
CA LEU A 170 2.97 10.49 -4.94
C LEU A 170 4.03 9.41 -4.77
N TYR A 171 3.64 8.16 -4.97
CA TYR A 171 4.55 7.01 -4.85
C TYR A 171 4.46 6.13 -6.09
N PHE A 172 5.56 5.42 -6.37
CA PHE A 172 5.59 4.29 -7.28
C PHE A 172 6.42 3.20 -6.63
N GLU A 173 5.82 2.01 -6.46
CA GLU A 173 6.42 0.92 -5.68
C GLU A 173 6.90 1.42 -4.30
N GLU A 174 8.21 1.50 -4.09
CA GLU A 174 8.81 1.93 -2.82
C GLU A 174 9.28 3.39 -2.81
N ASP A 175 9.29 4.05 -3.96
CA ASP A 175 9.80 5.40 -4.10
C ASP A 175 8.72 6.44 -3.81
N ASN A 176 9.05 7.40 -2.95
CA ASN A 176 8.20 8.55 -2.65
C ASN A 176 8.73 9.80 -3.36
N PHE A 177 7.91 10.38 -4.22
CA PHE A 177 8.23 11.56 -5.03
C PHE A 177 7.66 12.86 -4.45
N GLY A 178 7.06 12.79 -3.27
CA GLY A 178 6.40 13.90 -2.59
C GLY A 178 4.90 13.64 -2.44
N PHE A 179 4.13 14.72 -2.54
CA PHE A 179 2.69 14.66 -2.35
C PHE A 179 1.99 15.70 -3.22
N LEU A 180 0.73 15.42 -3.50
CA LEU A 180 -0.21 16.32 -4.14
C LEU A 180 -1.16 16.85 -3.08
N CYS A 181 -1.40 18.16 -3.08
CA CYS A 181 -2.27 18.82 -2.12
C CYS A 181 -3.39 19.54 -2.88
N PHE A 182 -4.63 19.21 -2.56
CA PHE A 182 -5.82 19.82 -3.16
C PHE A 182 -6.67 20.48 -2.10
N GLU A 183 -7.10 21.71 -2.35
CA GLU A 183 -8.17 22.29 -1.56
C GLU A 183 -9.52 21.69 -2.01
N LEU A 184 -10.29 21.16 -1.06
CA LEU A 184 -11.64 20.67 -1.33
C LEU A 184 -12.62 21.84 -1.29
N VAL A 185 -13.25 22.10 -2.44
CA VAL A 185 -14.45 22.92 -2.58
C VAL A 185 -15.61 21.95 -2.84
N ASN A 186 -16.79 22.19 -2.26
CA ASN A 186 -17.91 21.23 -2.27
C ASN A 186 -18.23 20.70 -3.70
N ASP A 187 -18.58 19.41 -3.78
CA ASP A 187 -18.97 18.59 -4.96
C ASP A 187 -17.86 17.95 -5.84
N ASP A 188 -16.57 18.18 -5.61
CA ASP A 188 -15.52 17.71 -6.55
C ASP A 188 -14.81 16.37 -6.23
N ILE A 189 -15.18 15.65 -5.17
CA ILE A 189 -14.45 14.45 -4.70
C ILE A 189 -14.27 13.39 -5.81
N ILE A 190 -15.26 13.23 -6.70
CA ILE A 190 -15.30 12.17 -7.71
C ILE A 190 -14.28 12.40 -8.85
N HIS A 191 -13.83 13.64 -9.09
CA HIS A 191 -12.89 13.95 -10.17
C HIS A 191 -11.41 13.85 -9.76
N PHE A 192 -11.10 13.85 -8.46
CA PHE A 192 -9.71 13.91 -7.97
C PHE A 192 -8.96 12.58 -8.07
N GLU A 193 -9.63 11.43 -7.86
CA GLU A 193 -8.96 10.12 -7.91
C GLU A 193 -8.36 9.83 -9.29
N SER A 194 -9.12 10.13 -10.35
CA SER A 194 -8.66 9.95 -11.74
C SER A 194 -7.47 10.87 -12.08
N LEU A 195 -7.51 12.13 -11.63
CA LEU A 195 -6.42 13.08 -11.87
C LEU A 195 -5.14 12.68 -11.13
N TRP A 196 -5.26 12.28 -9.86
CA TRP A 196 -4.13 11.79 -9.08
C TRP A 196 -3.49 10.56 -9.73
N ALA A 197 -4.29 9.57 -10.11
CA ALA A 197 -3.78 8.35 -10.77
C ALA A 197 -3.05 8.67 -12.08
N GLN A 198 -3.57 9.60 -12.89
CA GLN A 198 -2.92 10.04 -14.12
C GLN A 198 -1.57 10.73 -13.86
N ILE A 199 -1.50 11.63 -12.87
CA ILE A 199 -0.25 12.33 -12.52
C ILE A 199 0.80 11.33 -12.03
N SER A 200 0.44 10.41 -11.14
CA SER A 200 1.35 9.38 -10.65
C SER A 200 1.91 8.52 -11.79
N ASN A 201 1.05 8.09 -12.72
CA ASN A 201 1.47 7.30 -13.88
C ASN A 201 2.40 8.07 -14.85
N ILE A 202 2.13 9.37 -15.09
CA ILE A 202 2.99 10.21 -15.94
C ILE A 202 4.37 10.40 -15.32
N LEU A 203 4.42 10.67 -14.00
CA LEU A 203 5.68 10.83 -13.27
C LEU A 203 6.53 9.55 -13.35
N ASN A 204 5.90 8.39 -13.15
CA ASN A 204 6.57 7.10 -13.30
C ASN A 204 7.16 6.91 -14.70
N GLY A 205 6.35 7.14 -15.75
CA GLY A 205 6.80 7.01 -17.14
C GLY A 205 8.00 7.93 -17.47
N ALA A 206 7.99 9.16 -16.95
CA ALA A 206 9.09 10.11 -17.13
C ALA A 206 10.38 9.63 -16.43
N LEU A 207 10.28 9.08 -15.22
CA LEU A 207 11.42 8.57 -14.46
C LEU A 207 12.08 7.37 -15.15
N ILE A 208 11.28 6.40 -15.61
CA ILE A 208 11.79 5.24 -16.38
C ILE A 208 12.58 5.68 -17.61
N LEU A 209 12.14 6.74 -18.30
CA LEU A 209 12.86 7.30 -19.44
C LEU A 209 14.18 7.95 -19.01
N MET A 210 14.18 8.72 -17.92
CA MET A 210 15.39 9.37 -17.40
C MET A 210 16.43 8.37 -16.91
N GLU A 211 16.03 7.23 -16.34
CA GLU A 211 16.94 6.16 -15.95
C GLU A 211 17.55 5.45 -17.16
N LYS A 212 16.75 5.16 -18.19
CA LYS A 212 17.25 4.58 -19.45
C LYS A 212 18.29 5.47 -20.14
N ASP A 213 18.14 6.78 -20.04
CA ASP A 213 19.10 7.74 -20.60
C ASP A 213 20.39 7.87 -19.77
N LYS A 214 20.34 7.60 -18.46
CA LYS A 214 21.55 7.51 -17.61
C LYS A 214 22.36 6.25 -17.88
N ILE A 215 21.73 5.13 -18.25
CA ILE A 215 22.40 3.86 -18.57
C ILE A 215 23.12 3.90 -19.94
N LYS A 216 22.73 4.82 -20.82
CA LYS A 216 23.31 4.97 -22.17
C LYS A 216 24.50 5.94 -22.26
N LYS A 217 24.95 6.52 -21.13
CA LYS A 217 26.13 7.38 -21.03
C LYS A 217 27.23 6.70 -20.25
#